data_AF-A0A7Y4VYT7-F1
#
_entry.id   AF-A0A7Y4VYT7-F1
#
_cell.length_a   1.000
_cell.length_b   1.000
_cell.length_c   1.000
_cell.angle_alpha   90.00
_cell.angle_beta   90.00
_cell.angle_gamma   90.00
#
_symmetry.space_group_name_H-M   'P 1'
#
loop_
_entity.id
_entity.type
_entity.pdbx_description
1 polymer ?
#
loop_
_entity_poly.entity_id
_entity_poly.type
_entity_poly.pdbx_seq_one_letter_code
_entity_poly.pdbx_strand_id
1 'polypeptide(L)'
;MTLLVLGSTLAAARLMLPPAPAGSHPVPTPRFIAVNLASGLLAAIAGGWITSSFAPSTGRAAPHVMALAVGVVVLGVFSALAAPAPGRASEPRWYSWTLPLLGGTGVLLGGWLQSL
;
A
#
# COMPACT_ATOMS: atom_id res chain seq x y z
N MET A 1 2.63 2.33 -18.97
CA MET A 1 1.89 1.39 -18.10
C MET A 1 1.84 1.85 -16.65
N THR A 2 2.96 2.16 -15.99
CA THR A 2 3.00 2.62 -14.60
C THR A 2 2.16 3.89 -14.34
N LEU A 3 2.28 4.91 -15.22
CA LEU A 3 1.46 6.13 -15.13
C LEU A 3 -0.05 5.84 -15.32
N LEU A 4 -0.38 4.85 -16.15
CA LEU A 4 -1.75 4.46 -16.42
C LEU A 4 -2.37 3.71 -15.23
N VAL A 5 -1.60 2.83 -14.58
CA VAL A 5 -1.99 2.13 -13.34
C VAL A 5 -2.13 3.12 -12.17
N LEU A 6 -1.19 4.06 -12.03
CA LEU A 6 -1.28 5.13 -11.04
C LEU A 6 -2.53 5.99 -11.26
N GLY A 7 -2.77 6.42 -12.50
CA GLY A 7 -3.93 7.21 -12.87
C GLY A 7 -5.26 6.48 -12.60
N SER A 8 -5.36 5.20 -12.99
CA SER A 8 -6.58 4.41 -12.77
C SER A 8 -6.82 4.12 -11.29
N THR A 9 -5.77 3.86 -10.52
CA THR A 9 -5.88 3.64 -9.06
C THR A 9 -6.37 4.91 -8.36
N LEU A 10 -5.83 6.08 -8.74
CA LEU A 10 -6.25 7.36 -8.16
C LEU A 10 -7.69 7.70 -8.53
N ALA A 11 -8.09 7.44 -9.77
CA ALA A 11 -9.46 7.63 -10.25
C ALA A 11 -10.45 6.69 -9.56
N ALA A 12 -10.10 5.41 -9.43
CA ALA A 12 -10.92 4.41 -8.73
C ALA A 12 -11.09 4.76 -7.25
N ALA A 13 -10.02 5.17 -6.57
CA ALA A 13 -10.08 5.62 -5.18
C ALA A 13 -11.03 6.82 -5.02
N ARG A 14 -11.00 7.79 -5.96
CA ARG A 14 -11.90 8.95 -5.94
C ARG A 14 -13.36 8.59 -6.20
N LEU A 15 -13.62 7.60 -7.05
CA LEU A 15 -14.98 7.15 -7.38
C LEU A 15 -15.58 6.26 -6.29
N MET A 16 -14.76 5.48 -5.59
CA MET A 16 -15.23 4.48 -4.60
C MET A 16 -15.35 5.01 -3.18
N LEU A 17 -14.68 6.12 -2.82
CA LEU A 17 -14.72 6.68 -1.47
C LEU A 17 -15.64 7.91 -1.41
N PRO A 18 -16.91 7.77 -0.97
CA PRO A 18 -17.76 8.92 -0.69
C PRO A 18 -17.13 9.79 0.42
N PRO A 19 -17.27 11.12 0.37
CA PRO A 19 -16.77 11.99 1.42
C PRO A 19 -17.44 11.62 2.75
N ALA A 20 -16.63 11.27 3.75
CA ALA A 20 -17.14 10.91 5.06
C ALA A 20 -17.88 12.11 5.70
N PRO A 21 -19.05 11.89 6.33
CA PRO A 21 -19.75 12.94 7.06
C PRO A 21 -18.87 13.52 8.17
N ALA A 22 -18.78 14.85 8.24
CA ALA A 22 -18.02 15.56 9.26
C ALA A 22 -18.47 15.13 10.67
N GLY A 23 -17.54 14.62 11.47
CA GLY A 23 -17.76 14.33 12.90
C GLY A 23 -17.87 12.85 13.29
N SER A 24 -17.79 11.91 12.35
CA SER A 24 -17.96 10.46 12.63
C SER A 24 -16.68 9.66 12.44
N HIS A 25 -15.57 10.11 13.02
CA HIS A 25 -14.31 9.37 12.94
C HIS A 25 -13.99 8.72 14.28
N PRO A 26 -14.51 7.49 14.52
CA PRO A 26 -14.12 6.73 15.69
C PRO A 26 -12.60 6.53 15.66
N VAL A 27 -11.96 6.75 16.81
CA VAL A 27 -10.54 6.40 17.00
C VAL A 27 -10.37 4.93 16.61
N PRO A 28 -9.45 4.58 15.70
CA PRO A 28 -9.30 3.20 15.27
C PRO A 28 -8.96 2.31 16.47
N THR A 29 -9.77 1.26 16.65
CA THR A 29 -9.54 0.31 17.74
C THR A 29 -8.22 -0.44 17.53
N PRO A 30 -7.54 -0.90 18.59
CA PRO A 30 -6.31 -1.70 18.45
C PRO A 30 -6.51 -2.93 17.55
N ARG A 31 -7.69 -3.55 17.63
CA ARG A 31 -8.08 -4.69 16.77
C ARG A 31 -8.14 -4.29 15.29
N PHE A 32 -8.69 -3.12 14.98
CA PHE A 32 -8.74 -2.60 13.62
C PHE A 32 -7.32 -2.37 13.07
N ILE A 33 -6.44 -1.73 13.85
CA ILE A 33 -5.05 -1.49 13.47
C ILE A 33 -4.33 -2.81 13.16
N ALA A 34 -4.46 -3.81 14.04
CA ALA A 34 -3.82 -5.11 13.86
C ALA A 34 -4.30 -5.83 12.58
N VAL A 35 -5.62 -5.86 12.35
CA VAL A 35 -6.20 -6.50 11.16
C VAL A 35 -5.78 -5.75 9.89
N ASN A 36 -5.78 -4.41 9.90
CA ASN A 36 -5.42 -3.62 8.73
C ASN A 36 -3.94 -3.75 8.37
N LEU A 37 -3.05 -3.80 9.36
CA LEU A 37 -1.63 -4.06 9.11
C LEU A 37 -1.40 -5.48 8.56
N ALA A 38 -2.08 -6.48 9.12
CA ALA A 38 -1.96 -7.86 8.66
C ALA A 38 -2.50 -8.03 7.23
N SER A 39 -3.69 -7.52 6.94
CA SER A 39 -4.28 -7.58 5.59
C SER A 39 -3.46 -6.78 4.59
N GLY A 40 -2.95 -5.60 4.97
CA GLY A 40 -2.08 -4.78 4.14
C GLY A 40 -0.76 -5.49 3.80
N LEU A 41 -0.14 -6.17 4.77
CA LEU A 41 1.06 -6.97 4.54
C LEU A 41 0.78 -8.14 3.58
N LEU A 42 -0.29 -8.89 3.80
CA LEU A 42 -0.67 -10.00 2.94
C LEU A 42 -0.95 -9.53 1.50
N ALA A 43 -1.64 -8.40 1.34
CA ALA A 43 -1.89 -7.80 0.04
C ALA A 43 -0.59 -7.37 -0.65
N ALA A 44 0.37 -6.81 0.10
CA ALA A 44 1.67 -6.43 -0.43
C ALA A 44 2.49 -7.65 -0.88
N ILE A 45 2.51 -8.72 -0.09
CA ILE A 45 3.14 -10.01 -0.46
C ILE A 45 2.50 -10.56 -1.72
N ALA A 46 1.16 -10.62 -1.78
CA ALA A 46 0.46 -11.08 -2.97
C ALA A 46 0.80 -10.22 -4.19
N GLY A 47 0.85 -8.89 -4.05
CA GLY A 47 1.23 -7.97 -5.12
C GLY A 47 2.65 -8.22 -5.65
N GLY A 48 3.63 -8.43 -4.76
CA GLY A 48 5.00 -8.78 -5.14
C GLY A 48 5.10 -10.14 -5.83
N TRP A 49 4.42 -11.15 -5.30
CA TRP A 49 4.38 -12.50 -5.88
C TRP A 49 3.76 -12.50 -7.28
N ILE A 50 2.61 -11.84 -7.44
CA ILE A 50 1.93 -11.68 -8.73
C ILE A 50 2.84 -10.93 -9.71
N THR A 51 3.47 -9.84 -9.27
CA THR A 51 4.37 -9.06 -10.13
C THR A 51 5.55 -9.88 -10.62
N SER A 52 6.12 -10.72 -9.76
CA SER A 52 7.19 -11.65 -10.15
C SER A 52 6.69 -12.73 -11.12
N SER A 53 5.48 -13.25 -10.91
CA SER A 53 4.89 -14.31 -11.75
C SER A 53 4.61 -13.88 -13.20
N PHE A 54 4.42 -12.58 -13.46
CA PHE A 54 4.16 -12.05 -14.81
C PHE A 54 5.44 -11.72 -15.61
N ALA A 55 6.62 -11.90 -15.03
CA ALA A 55 7.91 -11.72 -15.71
C ALA A 55 8.74 -13.01 -15.98
N PRO A 56 8.16 -14.19 -16.34
CA PRO A 56 8.94 -15.42 -16.47
C PRO A 56 9.97 -15.42 -17.61
N SER A 57 9.75 -14.65 -18.69
CA SER A 57 10.47 -14.84 -19.95
C SER A 57 11.73 -13.99 -20.16
N THR A 58 12.03 -13.02 -19.28
CA THR A 58 13.09 -12.03 -19.56
C THR A 58 14.12 -11.81 -18.45
N GLY A 59 14.05 -12.53 -17.33
CA GLY A 59 14.95 -12.27 -16.18
C GLY A 59 14.76 -10.88 -15.56
N ARG A 60 13.65 -10.20 -15.90
CA ARG A 60 13.34 -8.83 -15.50
C ARG A 60 12.31 -8.74 -14.37
N ALA A 61 12.04 -9.83 -13.65
CA ALA A 61 11.12 -9.83 -12.50
C ALA A 61 11.60 -8.87 -11.39
N ALA A 62 12.88 -8.95 -11.04
CA ALA A 62 13.50 -8.13 -10.00
C ALA A 62 13.29 -6.61 -10.17
N PRO A 63 13.56 -5.98 -11.32
CA PRO A 63 13.32 -4.54 -11.49
C PRO A 63 11.83 -4.15 -11.40
N HIS A 64 10.89 -5.04 -11.76
CA HIS A 64 9.45 -4.75 -11.65
C HIS A 64 8.97 -4.80 -10.20
N VAL A 65 9.40 -5.81 -9.44
CA VAL A 65 9.14 -5.92 -8.00
C VAL A 65 9.76 -4.73 -7.26
N MET A 66 10.99 -4.34 -7.62
CA MET A 66 11.66 -3.18 -7.03
C MET A 66 10.91 -1.87 -7.35
N ALA A 67 10.48 -1.67 -8.60
CA ALA A 67 9.69 -0.50 -8.99
C ALA A 67 8.36 -0.44 -8.24
N LEU A 68 7.69 -1.58 -8.03
CA LEU A 68 6.48 -1.66 -7.23
C LEU A 68 6.75 -1.32 -5.77
N ALA A 69 7.79 -1.88 -5.16
CA ALA A 69 8.15 -1.62 -3.77
C ALA A 69 8.47 -0.13 -3.55
N VAL A 70 9.25 0.49 -4.44
CA VAL A 70 9.53 1.93 -4.42
C VAL A 70 8.24 2.72 -4.58
N GLY A 71 7.37 2.34 -5.51
CA GLY A 71 6.08 3.01 -5.72
C GLY A 71 5.19 2.99 -4.47
N VAL A 72 5.08 1.84 -3.81
CA VAL A 72 4.33 1.67 -2.55
C VAL A 72 4.91 2.54 -1.44
N VAL A 73 6.24 2.55 -1.27
CA VAL A 73 6.91 3.37 -0.26
C VAL A 73 6.68 4.85 -0.54
N VAL A 74 6.89 5.31 -1.77
CA VAL A 74 6.72 6.72 -2.16
C VAL A 74 5.28 7.17 -1.93
N LEU A 75 4.29 6.42 -2.43
CA LEU A 75 2.87 6.74 -2.21
C LEU A 75 2.50 6.75 -0.73
N GLY A 76 2.97 5.78 0.05
CA GLY A 76 2.68 5.71 1.48
C GLY A 76 3.37 6.83 2.27
N VAL A 77 4.59 7.23 1.90
CA VAL A 77 5.28 8.39 2.49
C VAL A 77 4.55 9.68 2.17
N PHE A 78 4.13 9.90 0.92
CA PHE A 78 3.29 11.04 0.56
C PHE A 78 1.98 11.03 1.36
N SER A 79 1.36 9.87 1.54
CA SER A 79 0.15 9.74 2.37
C SER A 79 0.41 9.99 3.86
N ALA A 80 1.60 9.67 4.38
CA ALA A 80 1.97 9.92 5.77
C ALA A 80 2.32 11.40 6.03
N LEU A 81 2.88 12.08 5.02
CA LEU A 81 3.22 13.50 5.05
C LEU A 81 2.03 14.42 4.76
N ALA A 82 1.02 13.92 4.04
CA ALA A 82 -0.21 14.66 3.80
C ALA A 82 -0.88 15.05 5.12
N ALA A 83 -1.43 16.27 5.17
CA ALA A 83 -2.18 16.74 6.32
C ALA A 83 -3.24 15.69 6.71
N PRO A 84 -3.43 15.39 8.01
CA PRO A 84 -4.40 14.41 8.44
C PRO A 84 -5.76 14.80 7.86
N ALA A 85 -6.31 13.94 7.01
CA ALA A 85 -7.67 14.10 6.55
C ALA A 85 -8.60 14.24 7.78
N PRO A 86 -9.72 14.96 7.69
CA PRO A 86 -10.75 14.93 8.73
C PRO A 86 -11.01 13.45 9.07
N GLY A 87 -10.66 13.05 10.29
CA GLY A 87 -10.75 11.68 10.75
C GLY A 87 -9.51 10.84 10.96
N ARG A 88 -8.35 11.26 10.44
CA ARG A 88 -7.04 10.69 10.82
C ARG A 88 -6.35 11.46 11.93
N ALA A 89 -6.96 12.55 12.42
CA ALA A 89 -6.40 13.38 13.48
C ALA A 89 -6.16 12.61 14.80
N SER A 90 -6.92 11.52 15.01
CA SER A 90 -6.80 10.63 16.17
C SER A 90 -5.96 9.39 15.92
N GLU A 91 -5.40 9.20 14.70
CA GLU A 91 -4.50 8.07 14.42
C GLU A 91 -3.09 8.34 14.98
N PRO A 92 -2.45 7.32 15.62
CA PRO A 92 -1.07 7.47 16.05
C PRO A 92 -0.14 7.71 14.87
N ARG A 93 0.73 8.73 14.96
CA ARG A 93 1.67 9.07 13.87
C ARG A 93 2.52 7.90 13.39
N TRP A 94 2.93 7.00 14.30
CA TRP A 94 3.73 5.83 13.95
C TRP A 94 3.00 4.88 13.00
N TYR A 95 1.66 4.82 13.05
CA TYR A 95 0.85 3.93 12.22
C TYR A 95 0.96 4.32 10.75
N SER A 96 0.86 5.61 10.43
CA SER A 96 0.99 6.13 9.07
C SER A 96 2.37 5.85 8.46
N TRP A 97 3.43 5.85 9.26
CA TRP A 97 4.79 5.51 8.82
C TRP A 97 5.03 4.00 8.71
N THR A 98 4.28 3.20 9.45
CA THR A 98 4.41 1.73 9.41
C THR A 98 3.90 1.18 8.09
N LEU A 99 2.80 1.71 7.57
CA LEU A 99 2.18 1.25 6.32
C LEU A 99 3.13 1.23 5.09
N PRO A 100 3.85 2.31 4.73
CA PRO A 100 4.77 2.27 3.59
C PRO A 100 5.91 1.28 3.80
N LEU A 101 6.45 1.17 5.02
CA LEU A 101 7.55 0.25 5.33
C LEU A 101 7.11 -1.21 5.25
N LEU A 102 5.94 -1.51 5.81
CA LEU A 102 5.35 -2.85 5.79
C LEU A 102 4.94 -3.24 4.37
N GLY A 103 4.37 -2.30 3.61
CA GLY A 103 4.01 -2.51 2.22
C GLY A 103 5.23 -2.75 1.32
N GLY A 104 6.27 -1.92 1.44
CA GLY A 104 7.51 -2.10 0.69
C GLY A 104 8.19 -3.44 0.98
N THR A 105 8.35 -3.78 2.26
CA THR A 105 8.94 -5.06 2.67
C THR A 105 8.08 -6.26 2.24
N GLY A 106 6.76 -6.16 2.35
CA GLY A 106 5.82 -7.17 1.88
C GLY A 106 5.95 -7.45 0.38
N VAL A 107 6.02 -6.41 -0.45
CA VAL A 107 6.23 -6.56 -1.91
C VAL A 107 7.54 -7.28 -2.21
N LEU A 108 8.63 -6.90 -1.55
CA LEU A 108 9.94 -7.54 -1.75
C LEU A 108 9.91 -9.01 -1.32
N LEU A 109 9.30 -9.33 -0.18
CA LEU A 109 9.09 -10.70 0.30
C LEU A 109 8.28 -11.54 -0.69
N GLY A 110 7.18 -11.00 -1.21
CA GLY A 110 6.36 -11.68 -2.20
C GLY A 110 7.10 -12.00 -3.49
N GLY A 111 7.89 -11.04 -4.00
CA GLY A 111 8.72 -11.28 -5.17
C GLY A 111 9.81 -12.31 -4.91
N TRP A 112 10.45 -12.27 -3.73
CA TRP A 112 11.45 -13.26 -3.34
C TRP A 112 10.86 -14.67 -3.21
N LEU A 113 9.70 -14.82 -2.56
CA LEU A 113 9.01 -16.11 -2.38
C LEU A 113 8.64 -16.77 -3.72
N GLN A 114 8.32 -15.98 -4.74
CA GLN A 114 8.07 -16.52 -6.07
C GLN A 114 9.37 -16.99 -6.74
N SER A 115 10.48 -16.30 -6.49
CA SER A 115 11.77 -16.57 -7.12
C SER A 115 12.53 -17.77 -6.56
N LEU A 116 12.07 -18.31 -5.43
CA LEU A 116 12.54 -19.57 -4.82
C LEU A 116 11.99 -20.78 -5.59
#